data_AF-A0A5N8HG64-F1
#
_entry.id   AF-A0A5N8HG64-F1
#
_cell.length_a   1.000
_cell.length_b   1.000
_cell.length_c   1.000
_cell.angle_alpha   90.00
_cell.angle_beta   90.00
_cell.angle_gamma   90.00
#
_symmetry.space_group_name_H-M   'P 1'
#
loop_
_entity.id
_entity.type
_entity.pdbx_description
1 polymer ?
#
loop_
_entity_poly.entity_id
_entity_poly.type
_entity_poly.pdbx_seq_one_letter_code
_entity_poly.pdbx_strand_id
1 'polypeptide(L)' 'HWLPASGEKMRKAPILFHYTNLAEGMTEQRLETDVYVPLA' A
#
# COMPACT_ATOMS: atom_id res chain seq x y z
N HIS A 1 -9.84 -11.69 -5.14
CA HIS A 1 -8.96 -10.58 -5.60
C HIS A 1 -9.77 -9.29 -5.61
N TRP A 2 -9.40 -8.28 -4.81
CA TRP A 2 -10.24 -7.07 -4.64
C TRP A 2 -10.14 -6.12 -5.84
N LEU A 3 -8.92 -5.80 -6.30
CA LEU A 3 -8.71 -4.80 -7.36
C LEU A 3 -9.35 -5.23 -8.70
N PRO A 4 -9.14 -6.45 -9.23
CA PRO A 4 -9.81 -6.88 -10.46
C PRO A 4 -11.34 -6.93 -10.38
N ALA A 5 -11.92 -7.07 -9.18
CA ALA A 5 -13.36 -7.12 -8.97
C ALA A 5 -14.00 -5.74 -8.78
N SER A 6 -13.19 -4.70 -8.55
CA SER A 6 -13.68 -3.33 -8.26
C SER A 6 -14.13 -2.54 -9.50
N GLY A 7 -13.74 -2.97 -10.71
CA GLY A 7 -13.96 -2.20 -11.95
C GLY A 7 -13.00 -1.02 -12.15
N GLU A 8 -12.19 -0.72 -11.14
CA GLU A 8 -11.17 0.32 -11.15
C GLU A 8 -10.01 0.00 -12.11
N LYS A 9 -9.46 1.03 -12.74
CA LYS A 9 -8.27 0.93 -13.59
C LYS A 9 -7.09 1.59 -12.88
N MET A 10 -5.89 1.02 -13.01
CA MET A 10 -4.69 1.72 -12.56
C MET A 10 -4.35 2.88 -13.51
N ARG A 11 -4.03 4.04 -12.94
CA ARG A 11 -3.46 5.17 -13.71
C ARG A 11 -1.94 5.09 -13.73
N LYS A 12 -1.32 5.81 -14.67
CA LYS A 12 0.15 5.93 -14.78
C LYS A 12 0.70 6.91 -13.75
N ALA A 13 0.80 6.46 -12.50
CA ALA A 13 1.42 7.19 -11.39
C ALA A 13 2.14 6.20 -10.46
N PRO A 14 3.02 6.68 -9.54
CA PRO A 14 3.68 5.82 -8.58
C PRO A 14 2.70 5.18 -7.59
N ILE A 15 3.03 3.96 -7.15
CA ILE A 15 2.45 3.36 -5.94
C ILE A 15 3.19 3.94 -4.74
N LEU A 16 2.46 4.30 -3.68
CA LEU A 16 3.05 4.83 -2.46
C LEU A 16 3.00 3.78 -1.35
N PHE A 17 4.09 3.68 -0.60
CA PHE A 17 4.21 2.86 0.60
C PHE A 17 4.38 3.80 1.79
N HIS A 18 3.49 3.67 2.78
CA HIS A 18 3.52 4.47 3.98
C HIS A 18 3.68 3.55 5.19
N TYR A 19 4.88 3.58 5.79
CA TYR A 19 5.16 2.83 7.01
C TYR A 19 4.55 3.55 8.20
N THR A 20 3.52 2.97 8.81
CA THR A 20 2.71 3.66 9.83
C THR A 20 3.30 3.56 11.23
N ASN A 21 4.11 2.52 11.49
CA ASN A 21 4.66 2.21 12.80
C ASN A 21 6.18 1.96 12.78
N LEU A 22 6.90 2.51 11.80
CA LEU A 22 8.35 2.37 11.73
C LEU A 22 9.03 3.07 12.91
N ALA A 23 9.64 2.28 13.79
CA ALA A 23 10.36 2.77 14.96
C ALA A 23 11.55 1.87 15.29
N GLU A 24 12.50 2.39 16.07
CA GLU A 24 13.63 1.61 16.57
C GLU A 24 13.14 0.43 17.43
N GLY A 25 13.74 -0.75 17.24
CA GLY A 25 13.33 -1.97 17.93
C GLY A 25 12.06 -2.65 17.36
N MET A 26 11.45 -2.09 16.32
CA MET A 26 10.35 -2.75 15.60
C MET A 26 10.86 -3.96 14.80
N THR A 27 10.15 -5.08 14.88
CA THR A 27 10.46 -6.27 14.07
C THR A 27 9.69 -6.24 12.75
N GLU A 28 10.26 -6.83 11.70
CA GLU A 28 9.64 -6.83 10.36
C GLU A 28 8.21 -7.41 10.36
N GLN A 29 7.96 -8.46 11.15
CA GLN A 29 6.64 -9.10 11.24
C GLN A 29 5.57 -8.22 11.89
N ARG A 30 5.97 -7.14 12.56
CA ARG A 30 5.08 -6.17 13.20
C ARG A 30 4.98 -4.87 12.44
N LEU A 31 5.77 -4.68 11.37
CA LEU A 31 5.67 -3.49 10.54
C LEU A 31 4.32 -3.47 9.84
N GLU A 32 3.66 -2.33 9.93
CA GLU A 32 2.42 -2.01 9.23
C GLU A 32 2.75 -1.03 8.10
N THR A 33 2.18 -1.29 6.92
CA THR A 33 2.43 -0.47 5.73
C THR A 33 1.13 -0.29 4.97
N ASP A 34 0.69 0.96 4.84
CA ASP A 34 -0.38 1.30 3.92
C ASP A 34 0.17 1.32 2.49
N VAL A 35 -0.56 0.71 1.56
CA VAL A 35 -0.23 0.66 0.13
C VAL A 35 -1.28 1.43 -0.66
N TYR A 36 -0.88 2.53 -1.26
CA TYR A 36 -1.78 3.35 -2.08
C TYR A 36 -1.59 3.02 -3.56
N VAL A 37 -2.60 2.39 -4.15
CA VAL A 37 -2.66 2.09 -5.59
C VAL A 37 -3.31 3.27 -6.30
N PRO A 38 -2.65 3.86 -7.32
CA PRO A 38 -3.23 4.98 -8.03
C PRO A 38 -4.29 4.48 -9.03
N LEU A 39 -5.55 4.79 -8.75
CA LEU A 39 -6.70 4.44 -9.59
C LEU A 39 -7.08 5.61 -10.53
N ALA A 40 -7.82 5.33 -11.60
CA ALA A 40 -8.09 6.21 -12.75
C ALA A 40 -9.57 6.60 -12.86
#